data_AF-A0A842TPA0-F1
#
_entry.id   AF-A0A842TPA0-F1
#
_cell.length_a   1.000
_cell.length_b   1.000
_cell.length_c   1.000
_cell.angle_alpha   90.00
_cell.angle_beta   90.00
_cell.angle_gamma   90.00
#
_symmetry.space_group_name_H-M   'P 1'
#
loop_
_entity.id
_entity.type
_entity.pdbx_description
1 polymer ?
#
loop_
_entity_poly.entity_id
_entity_poly.type
_entity_poly.pdbx_seq_one_letter_code
_entity_poly.pdbx_strand_id
1 'polypeptide(L)'
;MSLTEDLLSTGFMNLSLKYFSTNKQIKKAKRRKYKIIATMFPILNEIIYATKAIPLFLPRLPVSNEKYDDLSRMLSGTKLAEDLLGKNILSKGLGVASKVVSLDSVILNQLDEVYQNYKKYVAICEQSNKYHIPCFGTKLFYGAILDHSKDVIDANLSFGTRCMSLNKSFELISHSVPRDIFIDIPENKKPHSKEYVYEQISNFAASLEELAGPIDEEKIVRYTKLLNNIKDLYKEFYQLFSRNDYLPMSPKSFQHLFSLVNLSYVDLLDAPKYLNRNLKRLLRDLNEKINQGNGYDISNSLKLLLLPSFGGYDGELCDFAAENDAYVFFSDWWFWQMLEHVKESGDWIENQTEFCLNVEQSWAYSESLVDQWIEMIKKIGFDGVIFNDITGCNAISAAEFHLRERLRNIGVPMVTTTFNNIGENLEQLKTRIMALIETIRE
;
A
#
# COMPACT_ATOMS: atom_id res chain seq x y z
N MET A 1 8.27 22.02 -21.84
CA MET A 1 7.62 22.48 -20.61
C MET A 1 8.38 21.84 -19.46
N SER A 2 9.08 22.62 -18.63
CA SER A 2 9.99 22.05 -17.63
C SER A 2 9.20 21.31 -16.56
N LEU A 3 9.58 20.05 -16.35
CA LEU A 3 9.16 19.04 -15.38
C LEU A 3 9.25 19.47 -13.88
N THR A 4 9.17 20.77 -13.56
CA THR A 4 9.52 21.32 -12.24
C THR A 4 8.42 22.14 -11.57
N GLU A 5 7.29 22.43 -12.21
CA GLU A 5 6.26 23.30 -11.61
C GLU A 5 5.14 22.55 -10.85
N ASP A 6 5.04 21.22 -10.95
CA ASP A 6 3.72 20.59 -10.84
C ASP A 6 3.39 19.72 -9.61
N LEU A 7 4.19 19.70 -8.55
CA LEU A 7 3.87 18.83 -7.40
C LEU A 7 4.27 19.33 -6.02
N LEU A 8 4.26 20.65 -5.80
CA LEU A 8 4.19 21.19 -4.44
C LEU A 8 2.73 21.25 -3.98
N SER A 9 2.01 20.11 -4.08
CA SER A 9 0.96 19.90 -3.09
C SER A 9 1.73 19.64 -1.80
N THR A 10 1.69 20.60 -0.88
CA THR A 10 2.33 20.43 0.43
C THR A 10 1.80 19.16 1.12
N GLY A 11 0.62 18.64 0.69
CA GLY A 11 0.12 17.32 1.03
C GLY A 11 1.08 16.18 0.68
N PHE A 12 1.47 16.04 -0.59
CA PHE A 12 2.42 14.99 -1.03
C PHE A 12 3.75 15.08 -0.27
N MET A 13 4.38 16.26 -0.26
CA MET A 13 5.67 16.45 0.42
C MET A 13 5.61 16.09 1.90
N ASN A 14 4.51 16.42 2.58
CA ASN A 14 4.27 16.04 3.96
C ASN A 14 4.14 14.52 4.12
N LEU A 15 3.40 13.85 3.23
CA LEU A 15 3.27 12.39 3.25
C LEU A 15 4.63 11.72 3.03
N SER A 16 5.41 12.13 2.01
CA SER A 16 6.77 11.62 1.77
C SER A 16 7.69 11.83 2.97
N LEU A 17 7.75 13.05 3.51
CA LEU A 17 8.57 13.35 4.70
C LEU A 17 8.19 12.47 5.89
N LYS A 18 6.90 12.23 6.07
CA LYS A 18 6.41 11.35 7.12
C LYS A 18 6.74 9.89 6.82
N TYR A 19 6.61 9.42 5.59
CA TYR A 19 7.00 8.05 5.21
C TYR A 19 8.48 7.78 5.47
N PHE A 20 9.39 8.66 5.04
CA PHE A 20 10.84 8.44 5.14
C PHE A 20 11.45 8.83 6.50
N SER A 21 10.66 9.37 7.44
CA SER A 21 11.13 9.72 8.79
C SER A 21 10.78 8.69 9.87
N THR A 22 10.48 7.45 9.48
CA THR A 22 9.99 6.37 10.38
C THR A 22 10.90 6.16 11.60
N ASN A 23 12.23 6.18 11.41
CA ASN A 23 13.18 6.07 12.53
C ASN A 23 12.99 7.15 13.61
N LYS A 24 12.69 8.40 13.21
CA LYS A 24 12.40 9.50 14.16
C LYS A 24 11.07 9.26 14.88
N GLN A 25 10.08 8.72 14.17
CA GLN A 25 8.76 8.40 14.72
C GLN A 25 8.85 7.28 15.76
N ILE A 26 9.55 6.19 15.46
CA ILE A 26 9.77 5.08 16.40
C ILE A 26 10.51 5.56 17.65
N LYS A 27 11.60 6.32 17.49
CA LYS A 27 12.32 6.92 18.63
C LYS A 27 11.42 7.81 19.49
N LYS A 28 10.45 8.51 18.88
CA LYS A 28 9.48 9.34 19.61
C LYS A 28 8.43 8.49 20.31
N ALA A 29 7.91 7.46 19.65
CA ALA A 29 6.95 6.50 20.21
C ALA A 29 7.54 5.79 21.44
N LYS A 30 8.74 5.21 21.32
CA LYS A 30 9.45 4.55 22.42
C LYS A 30 9.71 5.48 23.60
N ARG A 31 10.15 6.72 23.35
CA ARG A 31 10.31 7.74 24.42
C ARG A 31 9.00 8.06 25.15
N ARG A 32 7.87 7.96 24.45
CA ARG A 32 6.52 8.14 25.00
C ARG A 32 5.92 6.84 25.56
N LYS A 33 6.72 5.76 25.60
CA LYS A 33 6.32 4.43 26.06
C LYS A 33 5.17 3.82 25.24
N TYR A 34 5.08 4.18 23.96
CA TYR A 34 4.20 3.47 23.03
C TYR A 34 4.83 2.13 22.63
N LYS A 35 3.98 1.14 22.47
CA LYS A 35 4.29 -0.19 21.94
C LYS A 35 4.24 -0.19 20.42
N ILE A 36 5.16 -0.90 19.79
CA ILE A 36 5.22 -1.04 18.33
C ILE A 36 4.69 -2.42 17.94
N ILE A 37 3.60 -2.46 17.19
CA ILE A 37 2.99 -3.69 16.70
C ILE A 37 3.27 -3.82 15.21
N ALA A 38 4.07 -4.81 14.83
CA ALA A 38 4.28 -5.13 13.42
C ALA A 38 2.97 -5.66 12.82
N THR A 39 2.58 -5.14 11.65
CA THR A 39 1.42 -5.63 10.91
C THR A 39 1.70 -5.65 9.41
N MET A 40 1.19 -6.67 8.73
CA MET A 40 1.23 -6.79 7.27
C MET A 40 -0.01 -6.16 6.60
N PHE A 41 -1.12 -6.06 7.34
CA PHE A 41 -2.42 -5.64 6.79
C PHE A 41 -3.01 -4.44 7.57
N PRO A 42 -3.72 -3.54 6.88
CA PRO A 42 -4.36 -2.36 7.50
C PRO A 42 -5.69 -2.68 8.21
N ILE A 43 -5.80 -3.83 8.89
CA ILE A 43 -7.02 -4.25 9.60
C ILE A 43 -6.83 -4.10 11.12
N LEU A 44 -7.93 -3.81 11.84
CA LEU A 44 -7.96 -3.62 13.30
C LEU A 44 -7.14 -2.42 13.83
N ASN A 45 -6.69 -1.54 12.94
CA ASN A 45 -5.89 -0.36 13.29
C ASN A 45 -6.63 0.57 14.27
N GLU A 46 -7.96 0.67 14.20
CA GLU A 46 -8.78 1.47 15.11
C GLU A 46 -8.56 1.07 16.58
N ILE A 47 -8.47 -0.24 16.83
CA ILE A 47 -8.30 -0.82 18.17
C ILE A 47 -6.87 -0.57 18.64
N ILE A 48 -5.87 -0.78 17.78
CA ILE A 48 -4.45 -0.54 18.11
C ILE A 48 -4.25 0.92 18.54
N TYR A 49 -4.77 1.87 17.74
CA TYR A 49 -4.64 3.30 18.03
C TYR A 49 -5.44 3.77 19.27
N ALA A 50 -6.41 2.99 19.75
CA ALA A 50 -7.15 3.26 20.97
C ALA A 50 -6.35 2.96 22.25
N THR A 51 -5.20 2.28 22.14
CA THR A 51 -4.29 1.93 23.25
C THR A 51 -3.01 2.80 23.22
N LYS A 52 -2.00 2.46 24.03
CA LYS A 52 -0.63 3.01 23.87
C LYS A 52 0.20 2.17 22.90
N ALA A 53 -0.37 1.77 21.77
CA ALA A 53 0.33 1.10 20.69
C ALA A 53 0.22 1.87 19.37
N ILE A 54 1.13 1.57 18.44
CA ILE A 54 1.02 1.99 17.04
C ILE A 54 1.29 0.78 16.13
N PRO A 55 0.50 0.63 15.04
CA PRO A 55 0.82 -0.34 14.00
C PRO A 55 2.02 0.16 13.19
N LEU A 56 2.83 -0.77 12.69
CA LEU A 56 3.97 -0.49 11.84
C LEU A 56 4.10 -1.55 10.74
N PHE A 57 4.06 -1.11 9.50
CA PHE A 57 4.43 -1.94 8.37
C PHE A 57 5.97 -1.96 8.29
N LEU A 58 6.58 -3.01 8.82
CA LEU A 58 8.04 -3.07 8.97
C LEU A 58 8.85 -2.79 7.70
N PRO A 59 8.44 -3.24 6.50
CA PRO A 59 9.17 -2.90 5.28
C PRO A 59 9.29 -1.40 4.99
N ARG A 60 8.50 -0.53 5.65
CA ARG A 60 8.68 0.93 5.60
C ARG A 60 9.97 1.41 6.29
N LEU A 61 10.53 0.63 7.20
CA LEU A 61 11.81 0.95 7.81
C LEU A 61 12.97 0.65 6.87
N PRO A 62 14.02 1.48 6.86
CA PRO A 62 15.28 1.08 6.23
C PRO A 62 15.88 -0.11 6.99
N VAL A 63 16.61 -0.97 6.29
CA VAL A 63 17.41 -2.04 6.91
C VAL A 63 18.31 -1.46 8.01
N SER A 64 18.56 -2.25 9.06
CA SER A 64 19.42 -1.88 10.19
C SER A 64 20.74 -1.28 9.73
N ASN A 65 21.14 -0.19 10.39
CA ASN A 65 22.32 0.63 10.07
C ASN A 65 22.23 1.49 8.80
N GLU A 66 21.12 1.40 8.05
CA GLU A 66 20.83 2.31 6.96
C GLU A 66 19.87 3.42 7.37
N LYS A 67 19.83 4.49 6.57
CA LYS A 67 18.93 5.62 6.78
C LYS A 67 18.55 6.22 5.44
N TYR A 68 17.31 6.68 5.35
CA TYR A 68 16.86 7.57 4.29
C TYR A 68 17.41 9.01 4.46
N ASP A 69 18.63 9.20 5.00
CA ASP A 69 19.13 10.50 5.46
C ASP A 69 19.24 11.52 4.32
N ASP A 70 19.72 11.12 3.14
CA ASP A 70 19.89 12.03 2.01
C ASP A 70 18.55 12.45 1.41
N LEU A 71 17.62 11.51 1.26
CA LEU A 71 16.25 11.78 0.83
C LEU A 71 15.50 12.65 1.85
N SER A 72 15.65 12.39 3.15
CA SER A 72 15.05 13.22 4.20
C SER A 72 15.62 14.63 4.22
N ARG A 73 16.91 14.82 3.93
CA ARG A 73 17.54 16.14 3.79
C ARG A 73 17.04 16.87 2.55
N MET A 74 16.98 16.19 1.40
CA MET A 74 16.43 16.74 0.16
C MET A 74 14.99 17.21 0.37
N LEU A 75 14.11 16.34 0.88
CA LEU A 75 12.71 16.67 1.16
C LEU A 75 12.56 17.84 2.15
N SER A 76 13.40 17.90 3.19
CA SER A 76 13.35 18.99 4.18
C SER A 76 13.83 20.32 3.60
N GLY A 77 14.87 20.28 2.75
CA GLY A 77 15.37 21.46 2.03
C GLY A 77 14.36 22.00 1.04
N THR A 78 13.71 21.13 0.26
CA THR A 78 12.63 21.51 -0.67
C THR A 78 11.45 22.15 0.07
N LYS A 79 11.04 21.58 1.21
CA LYS A 79 9.96 22.15 2.03
C LYS A 79 10.33 23.51 2.61
N LEU A 80 11.55 23.66 3.12
CA LEU A 80 12.03 24.94 3.66
C LEU A 80 12.06 26.03 2.57
N ALA A 81 12.44 25.68 1.34
CA ALA A 81 12.41 26.59 0.21
C ALA A 81 10.96 26.99 -0.15
N GLU A 82 10.00 26.06 -0.13
CA GLU A 82 8.57 26.34 -0.31
C GLU A 82 8.04 27.30 0.78
N ASP A 83 8.35 27.01 2.05
CA ASP A 83 7.89 27.79 3.21
C ASP A 83 8.50 29.21 3.24
N LEU A 84 9.75 29.40 2.78
CA LEU A 84 10.47 30.69 2.85
C LEU A 84 10.26 31.59 1.63
N LEU A 85 10.22 31.02 0.42
CA LEU A 85 10.24 31.81 -0.83
C LEU A 85 8.84 31.95 -1.46
N GLY A 86 7.87 31.17 -0.99
CA GLY A 86 6.53 31.13 -1.56
C GLY A 86 6.49 30.51 -2.96
N LYS A 87 5.29 30.07 -3.39
CA LYS A 87 5.09 29.37 -4.67
C LYS A 87 5.53 30.19 -5.91
N ASN A 88 5.53 31.52 -5.82
CA ASN A 88 5.71 32.42 -6.98
C ASN A 88 7.16 32.88 -7.23
N ILE A 89 8.10 32.68 -6.30
CA ILE A 89 9.50 33.12 -6.49
C ILE A 89 10.38 31.97 -6.98
N LEU A 90 10.03 30.73 -6.67
CA LEU A 90 10.72 29.55 -7.21
C LEU A 90 10.61 29.49 -8.74
N SER A 91 9.49 29.89 -9.35
CA SER A 91 9.32 29.89 -10.81
C SER A 91 10.12 30.97 -11.55
N LYS A 92 10.53 32.07 -10.89
CA LYS A 92 11.23 33.20 -11.54
C LYS A 92 12.69 33.40 -11.10
N GLY A 93 13.09 32.89 -9.93
CA GLY A 93 14.43 33.09 -9.36
C GLY A 93 15.44 31.95 -9.61
N LEU A 94 15.01 30.81 -10.17
CA LEU A 94 15.81 29.58 -10.23
C LEU A 94 16.75 29.45 -11.44
N GLY A 95 16.86 30.47 -12.30
CA GLY A 95 17.72 30.44 -13.50
C GLY A 95 19.24 30.32 -13.23
N VAL A 96 19.71 30.47 -11.98
CA VAL A 96 21.15 30.49 -11.66
C VAL A 96 21.56 29.51 -10.55
N ALA A 97 20.62 28.86 -9.85
CA ALA A 97 20.91 27.95 -8.72
C ALA A 97 20.45 26.48 -8.93
N SER A 98 19.91 26.14 -10.09
CA SER A 98 19.19 24.87 -10.35
C SER A 98 20.04 23.61 -10.61
N LYS A 99 21.33 23.59 -10.27
CA LYS A 99 22.12 22.33 -10.32
C LYS A 99 21.92 21.42 -9.11
N VAL A 100 21.06 21.79 -8.16
CA VAL A 100 20.83 21.04 -6.92
C VAL A 100 19.37 20.59 -6.85
N VAL A 101 19.12 19.37 -7.34
CA VAL A 101 17.91 18.53 -7.12
C VAL A 101 16.59 19.07 -7.70
N SER A 102 16.11 18.49 -8.82
CA SER A 102 14.75 18.72 -9.32
C SER A 102 13.72 17.91 -8.50
N LEU A 103 12.50 18.43 -8.32
CA LEU A 103 11.43 17.73 -7.57
C LEU A 103 11.11 16.35 -8.16
N ASP A 104 11.15 16.22 -9.47
CA ASP A 104 11.00 14.93 -10.13
C ASP A 104 12.08 13.95 -9.73
N SER A 105 13.35 14.38 -9.61
CA SER A 105 14.38 13.50 -9.07
C SER A 105 14.09 13.08 -7.63
N VAL A 106 13.44 13.93 -6.82
CA VAL A 106 13.01 13.57 -5.46
C VAL A 106 11.87 12.56 -5.47
N ILE A 107 10.91 12.67 -6.39
CA ILE A 107 9.77 11.74 -6.51
C ILE A 107 10.23 10.39 -7.05
N LEU A 108 11.07 10.41 -8.09
CA LEU A 108 11.60 9.22 -8.73
C LEU A 108 12.46 8.42 -7.75
N ASN A 109 13.42 9.08 -7.09
CA ASN A 109 14.34 8.40 -6.16
C ASN A 109 13.64 7.81 -4.92
N GLN A 110 12.44 8.27 -4.54
CA GLN A 110 11.72 7.75 -3.37
C GLN A 110 11.38 6.27 -3.52
N LEU A 111 10.86 5.87 -4.68
CA LEU A 111 10.47 4.47 -4.90
C LEU A 111 11.69 3.59 -5.09
N ASP A 112 12.74 4.09 -5.73
CA ASP A 112 14.00 3.36 -5.84
C ASP A 112 14.53 3.00 -4.44
N GLU A 113 14.57 3.95 -3.51
CA GLU A 113 14.97 3.69 -2.13
C GLU A 113 14.07 2.65 -1.44
N VAL A 114 12.76 2.67 -1.69
CA VAL A 114 11.82 1.66 -1.16
C VAL A 114 12.11 0.27 -1.75
N TYR A 115 12.26 0.16 -3.06
CA TYR A 115 12.50 -1.11 -3.74
C TYR A 115 13.88 -1.69 -3.44
N GLN A 116 14.92 -0.85 -3.33
CA GLN A 116 16.24 -1.28 -2.87
C GLN A 116 16.17 -1.82 -1.44
N ASN A 117 15.42 -1.16 -0.57
CA ASN A 117 15.19 -1.63 0.78
C ASN A 117 14.45 -2.97 0.80
N TYR A 118 13.43 -3.16 -0.06
CA TYR A 118 12.71 -4.43 -0.16
C TYR A 118 13.61 -5.58 -0.60
N LYS A 119 14.46 -5.37 -1.61
CA LYS A 119 15.45 -6.37 -2.06
C LYS A 119 16.39 -6.81 -0.94
N LYS A 120 16.82 -5.87 -0.09
CA LYS A 120 17.69 -6.20 1.06
C LYS A 120 16.98 -7.07 2.08
N TYR A 121 15.72 -6.79 2.43
CA TYR A 121 14.96 -7.65 3.32
C TYR A 121 14.72 -9.05 2.75
N VAL A 122 14.40 -9.16 1.45
CA VAL A 122 14.29 -10.46 0.78
C VAL A 122 15.60 -11.24 0.88
N ALA A 123 16.74 -10.58 0.65
CA ALA A 123 18.05 -11.21 0.81
C ALA A 123 18.32 -11.67 2.26
N ILE A 124 17.94 -10.88 3.27
CA ILE A 124 18.04 -11.27 4.70
C ILE A 124 17.21 -12.54 4.97
N CYS A 125 15.99 -12.61 4.45
CA CYS A 125 15.15 -13.79 4.56
C CYS A 125 15.81 -15.02 3.93
N GLU A 126 16.31 -14.90 2.70
CA GLU A 126 16.92 -16.02 1.95
C GLU A 126 18.20 -16.54 2.62
N GLN A 127 18.99 -15.65 3.25
CA GLN A 127 20.19 -16.02 4.01
C GLN A 127 19.88 -16.70 5.36
N SER A 128 18.63 -16.64 5.85
CA SER A 128 18.25 -17.22 7.14
C SER A 128 18.16 -18.76 7.17
N ASN A 129 18.42 -19.43 6.04
CA ASN A 129 18.29 -20.89 5.84
C ASN A 129 16.88 -21.46 6.16
N LYS A 130 15.84 -20.62 6.22
CA LYS A 130 14.44 -21.06 6.37
C LYS A 130 13.79 -21.22 5.00
N TYR A 131 14.02 -22.37 4.36
CA TYR A 131 13.63 -22.71 2.97
C TYR A 131 12.12 -22.78 2.67
N HIS A 132 11.24 -22.39 3.59
CA HIS A 132 9.79 -22.61 3.47
C HIS A 132 8.96 -21.35 3.19
N ILE A 133 9.60 -20.21 2.90
CA ILE A 133 8.91 -18.95 2.58
C ILE A 133 9.03 -18.67 1.07
N PRO A 134 7.98 -18.97 0.28
CA PRO A 134 8.15 -19.09 -1.16
C PRO A 134 7.94 -17.78 -1.91
N CYS A 135 7.00 -16.91 -1.50
CA CYS A 135 6.66 -15.71 -2.25
C CYS A 135 7.39 -14.46 -1.75
N PHE A 136 7.62 -13.50 -2.66
CA PHE A 136 8.37 -12.29 -2.36
C PHE A 136 7.77 -11.48 -1.21
N GLY A 137 6.45 -11.31 -1.14
CA GLY A 137 5.81 -10.57 -0.04
C GLY A 137 6.05 -11.17 1.35
N THR A 138 6.00 -12.49 1.48
CA THR A 138 6.29 -13.14 2.77
C THR A 138 7.78 -13.11 3.10
N LYS A 139 8.67 -13.26 2.10
CA LYS A 139 10.12 -13.05 2.27
C LYS A 139 10.45 -11.63 2.74
N LEU A 140 9.83 -10.63 2.10
CA LEU A 140 10.00 -9.21 2.43
C LEU A 140 9.64 -8.94 3.88
N PHE A 141 8.45 -9.34 4.31
CA PHE A 141 8.00 -9.06 5.68
C PHE A 141 8.78 -9.86 6.72
N TYR A 142 9.06 -11.14 6.47
CA TYR A 142 9.86 -11.94 7.38
C TYR A 142 11.32 -11.47 7.48
N GLY A 143 11.93 -11.05 6.38
CA GLY A 143 13.24 -10.41 6.37
C GLY A 143 13.27 -9.14 7.22
N ALA A 144 12.21 -8.32 7.14
CA ALA A 144 12.07 -7.14 7.98
C ALA A 144 11.88 -7.48 9.46
N ILE A 145 11.15 -8.56 9.77
CA ILE A 145 11.05 -9.10 11.13
C ILE A 145 12.43 -9.53 11.65
N LEU A 146 13.18 -10.32 10.88
CA LEU A 146 14.51 -10.79 11.28
C LEU A 146 15.48 -9.65 11.59
N ASP A 147 15.41 -8.58 10.81
CA ASP A 147 16.25 -7.41 10.98
C ASP A 147 15.88 -6.56 12.21
N HIS A 148 14.57 -6.39 12.47
CA HIS A 148 14.07 -5.41 13.46
C HIS A 148 13.48 -6.00 14.74
N SER A 149 13.33 -7.33 14.85
CA SER A 149 12.52 -7.93 15.92
C SER A 149 13.02 -7.69 17.34
N LYS A 150 14.34 -7.53 17.50
CA LYS A 150 14.97 -7.35 18.82
C LYS A 150 14.95 -5.90 19.28
N ASP A 151 15.04 -4.95 18.35
CA ASP A 151 15.34 -3.56 18.66
C ASP A 151 14.17 -2.61 18.42
N VAL A 152 13.14 -3.04 17.68
CA VAL A 152 12.04 -2.17 17.26
C VAL A 152 10.70 -2.64 17.82
N ILE A 153 10.29 -3.86 17.55
CA ILE A 153 8.91 -4.31 17.76
C ILE A 153 8.69 -4.84 19.18
N ASP A 154 7.48 -4.63 19.70
CA ASP A 154 7.04 -5.21 20.97
C ASP A 154 6.13 -6.42 20.75
N ALA A 155 5.42 -6.45 19.62
CA ALA A 155 4.61 -7.59 19.19
C ALA A 155 4.46 -7.62 17.66
N ASN A 156 4.04 -8.77 17.14
CA ASN A 156 3.56 -8.93 15.78
C ASN A 156 2.07 -9.29 15.78
N LEU A 157 1.34 -8.80 14.80
CA LEU A 157 -0.05 -9.16 14.53
C LEU A 157 -0.10 -10.13 13.35
N SER A 158 -0.51 -11.37 13.63
CA SER A 158 -0.62 -12.46 12.67
C SER A 158 -2.08 -12.82 12.42
N PHE A 159 -2.38 -13.33 11.23
CA PHE A 159 -3.73 -13.72 10.84
C PHE A 159 -3.77 -15.16 10.33
N GLY A 160 -4.82 -15.89 10.71
CA GLY A 160 -5.22 -17.12 10.03
C GLY A 160 -5.87 -16.74 8.70
N THR A 161 -5.36 -17.28 7.60
CA THR A 161 -5.82 -16.96 6.24
C THR A 161 -5.94 -18.22 5.39
N ARG A 162 -6.60 -18.15 4.22
CA ARG A 162 -6.53 -19.26 3.24
C ARG A 162 -5.13 -19.52 2.67
N CYS A 163 -4.21 -18.55 2.76
CA CYS A 163 -2.89 -18.64 2.16
C CYS A 163 -1.94 -19.46 3.06
N MET A 164 -1.77 -20.75 2.75
CA MET A 164 -0.89 -21.63 3.52
C MET A 164 0.55 -21.10 3.64
N SER A 165 1.09 -20.49 2.59
CA SER A 165 2.43 -19.90 2.60
C SER A 165 2.52 -18.73 3.58
N LEU A 166 1.47 -17.91 3.69
CA LEU A 166 1.40 -16.81 4.64
C LEU A 166 1.23 -17.33 6.06
N ASN A 167 0.33 -18.29 6.30
CA ASN A 167 0.16 -18.91 7.62
C ASN A 167 1.47 -19.53 8.13
N LYS A 168 2.19 -20.26 7.26
CA LYS A 168 3.50 -20.82 7.63
C LYS A 168 4.53 -19.72 7.91
N SER A 169 4.48 -18.62 7.17
CA SER A 169 5.35 -17.46 7.43
C SER A 169 5.04 -16.83 8.79
N PHE A 170 3.76 -16.68 9.16
CA PHE A 170 3.37 -16.21 10.50
C PHE A 170 3.82 -17.16 11.61
N GLU A 171 3.73 -18.47 11.41
CA GLU A 171 4.30 -19.45 12.34
C GLU A 171 5.82 -19.28 12.49
N LEU A 172 6.56 -18.97 11.43
CA LEU A 172 8.00 -18.69 11.53
C LEU A 172 8.31 -17.35 12.21
N ILE A 173 7.46 -16.35 11.97
CA ILE A 173 7.53 -15.03 12.61
C ILE A 173 7.31 -15.15 14.12
N SER A 174 6.34 -15.96 14.57
CA SER A 174 6.01 -16.08 16.00
C SER A 174 7.20 -16.53 16.86
N HIS A 175 8.10 -17.34 16.29
CA HIS A 175 9.35 -17.77 16.93
C HIS A 175 10.47 -16.73 16.90
N SER A 176 10.28 -15.63 16.17
CA SER A 176 11.30 -14.61 15.90
C SER A 176 10.98 -13.26 16.54
N VAL A 177 9.82 -13.13 17.20
CA VAL A 177 9.32 -11.90 17.82
C VAL A 177 9.11 -12.08 19.33
N PRO A 178 9.12 -10.98 20.12
CA PRO A 178 8.90 -11.08 21.57
C PRO A 178 7.51 -11.59 21.95
N ARG A 179 6.51 -11.23 21.14
CA ARG A 179 5.11 -11.63 21.32
C ARG A 179 4.44 -11.68 19.95
N ASP A 180 3.70 -12.74 19.69
CA ASP A 180 2.81 -12.83 18.53
C ASP A 180 1.37 -12.78 19.02
N ILE A 181 0.56 -11.92 18.41
CA ILE A 181 -0.87 -11.84 18.65
C ILE A 181 -1.53 -12.39 17.39
N PHE A 182 -2.03 -13.62 17.49
CA PHE A 182 -2.64 -14.34 16.38
C PHE A 182 -4.16 -14.19 16.42
N ILE A 183 -4.77 -13.90 15.28
CA ILE A 183 -6.22 -13.82 15.10
C ILE A 183 -6.60 -14.78 13.97
N ASP A 184 -7.38 -15.79 14.30
CA ASP A 184 -7.88 -16.72 13.29
C ASP A 184 -9.20 -16.20 12.70
N ILE A 185 -9.27 -16.09 11.37
CA ILE A 185 -10.49 -15.66 10.68
C ILE A 185 -10.89 -16.77 9.71
N PRO A 186 -12.04 -17.43 9.90
CA PRO A 186 -12.47 -18.52 9.05
C PRO A 186 -12.89 -18.00 7.67
N GLU A 187 -12.62 -18.80 6.65
CA GLU A 187 -12.89 -18.48 5.24
C GLU A 187 -14.38 -18.31 4.89
N ASN A 188 -15.31 -18.76 5.75
CA ASN A 188 -16.74 -18.78 5.46
C ASN A 188 -17.58 -18.14 6.57
N LYS A 189 -18.75 -17.57 6.23
CA LYS A 189 -19.77 -17.04 7.15
C LYS A 189 -20.80 -18.11 7.52
N LYS A 190 -20.36 -19.22 8.09
CA LYS A 190 -21.29 -20.15 8.74
C LYS A 190 -21.79 -19.51 10.04
N PRO A 191 -22.94 -19.95 10.60
CA PRO A 191 -23.52 -19.34 11.80
C PRO A 191 -22.53 -19.17 12.96
N HIS A 192 -21.70 -20.19 13.22
CA HIS A 192 -20.68 -20.17 14.27
C HIS A 192 -19.43 -19.34 13.94
N SER A 193 -19.20 -19.00 12.66
CA SER A 193 -18.03 -18.22 12.26
C SER A 193 -18.02 -16.83 12.89
N LYS A 194 -19.21 -16.23 13.04
CA LYS A 194 -19.35 -14.92 13.64
C LYS A 194 -19.03 -14.92 15.13
N GLU A 195 -19.58 -15.87 15.87
CA GLU A 195 -19.30 -16.07 17.30
C GLU A 195 -17.81 -16.35 17.52
N TYR A 196 -17.21 -17.22 16.69
CA TYR A 196 -15.77 -17.51 16.75
C TYR A 196 -14.92 -16.26 16.50
N VAL A 197 -15.19 -15.49 15.43
CA VAL A 197 -14.41 -14.28 15.15
C VAL A 197 -14.62 -13.23 16.25
N TYR A 198 -15.82 -13.08 16.79
CA TYR A 198 -16.06 -12.22 17.95
C TYR A 198 -15.16 -12.60 19.13
N GLU A 199 -15.02 -13.89 19.43
CA GLU A 199 -14.09 -14.38 20.45
C GLU A 199 -12.63 -14.05 20.09
N GLN A 200 -12.22 -14.24 18.84
CA GLN A 200 -10.86 -13.93 18.38
C GLN A 200 -10.54 -12.43 18.51
N ILE A 201 -11.47 -11.55 18.14
CA ILE A 201 -11.31 -10.09 18.32
C ILE A 201 -11.32 -9.71 19.81
N SER A 202 -12.11 -10.37 20.64
CA SER A 202 -12.10 -10.18 22.09
C SER A 202 -10.74 -10.59 22.71
N ASN A 203 -10.17 -11.72 22.27
CA ASN A 203 -8.86 -12.20 22.71
C ASN A 203 -7.72 -11.29 22.23
N PHE A 204 -7.84 -10.75 21.01
CA PHE A 204 -6.95 -9.71 20.50
C PHE A 204 -6.99 -8.45 21.37
N ALA A 205 -8.20 -7.98 21.71
CA ALA A 205 -8.39 -6.82 22.57
C ALA A 205 -7.74 -7.02 23.94
N ALA A 206 -7.99 -8.16 24.60
CA ALA A 206 -7.37 -8.49 25.88
C ALA A 206 -5.82 -8.55 25.79
N SER A 207 -5.29 -9.14 24.72
CA SER A 207 -3.84 -9.18 24.47
C SER A 207 -3.23 -7.79 24.26
N LEU A 208 -3.96 -6.88 23.60
CA LEU A 208 -3.55 -5.49 23.45
C LEU A 208 -3.58 -4.75 24.79
N GLU A 209 -4.58 -4.98 25.63
CA GLU A 209 -4.68 -4.32 26.94
C GLU A 209 -3.54 -4.72 27.86
N GLU A 210 -3.18 -6.00 27.86
CA GLU A 210 -2.02 -6.51 28.60
C GLU A 210 -0.71 -5.86 28.11
N LEU A 211 -0.55 -5.71 26.79
CA LEU A 211 0.67 -5.20 26.18
C LEU A 211 0.82 -3.67 26.30
N ALA A 212 -0.27 -2.93 26.05
CA ALA A 212 -0.27 -1.50 25.76
C ALA A 212 -1.20 -0.67 26.67
N GLY A 213 -1.81 -1.31 27.68
CA GLY A 213 -2.75 -0.68 28.61
C GLY A 213 -4.19 -0.63 28.06
N PRO A 214 -5.14 -0.18 28.89
CA PRO A 214 -6.57 -0.34 28.64
C PRO A 214 -7.01 0.30 27.32
N ILE A 215 -7.99 -0.34 26.68
CA ILE A 215 -8.63 0.18 25.49
C ILE A 215 -9.57 1.32 25.87
N ASP A 216 -9.47 2.42 25.13
CA ASP A 216 -10.38 3.56 25.24
C ASP A 216 -11.46 3.44 24.16
N GLU A 217 -12.66 2.97 24.52
CA GLU A 217 -13.75 2.75 23.57
C GLU A 217 -14.19 4.04 22.85
N GLU A 218 -14.12 5.19 23.53
CA GLU A 218 -14.40 6.46 22.86
C GLU A 218 -13.36 6.78 21.79
N LYS A 219 -12.09 6.38 22.01
CA LYS A 219 -11.07 6.46 20.96
C LYS A 219 -11.36 5.49 19.83
N ILE A 220 -11.87 4.29 20.09
CA ILE A 220 -12.26 3.35 19.02
C ILE A 220 -13.25 4.05 18.09
N VAL A 221 -14.36 4.56 18.60
CA VAL A 221 -15.38 5.26 17.77
C VAL A 221 -14.76 6.43 16.99
N ARG A 222 -13.88 7.22 17.64
CA ARG A 222 -13.20 8.34 16.98
C ARG A 222 -12.25 7.89 15.87
N TYR A 223 -11.50 6.80 16.08
CA TYR A 223 -10.60 6.26 15.07
C TYR A 223 -11.38 5.56 13.95
N THR A 224 -12.46 4.84 14.23
CA THR A 224 -13.35 4.27 13.21
C THR A 224 -13.85 5.35 12.25
N LYS A 225 -14.38 6.46 12.76
CA LYS A 225 -14.80 7.61 11.95
C LYS A 225 -13.66 8.18 11.12
N LEU A 226 -12.50 8.36 11.74
CA LEU A 226 -11.32 8.90 11.06
C LEU A 226 -10.84 7.97 9.94
N LEU A 227 -10.79 6.66 10.19
CA LEU A 227 -10.30 5.66 9.26
C LEU A 227 -11.31 5.42 8.13
N ASN A 228 -12.62 5.42 8.38
CA ASN A 228 -13.65 5.43 7.33
C ASN A 228 -13.47 6.63 6.39
N ASN A 229 -13.29 7.84 6.94
CA ASN A 229 -13.02 9.03 6.13
C ASN A 229 -11.62 9.00 5.48
N ILE A 230 -10.65 8.21 5.94
CA ILE A 230 -9.41 7.94 5.17
C ILE A 230 -9.74 7.01 4.00
N LYS A 231 -10.48 5.93 4.22
CA LYS A 231 -10.89 4.96 3.18
C LYS A 231 -11.65 5.66 2.04
N ASP A 232 -12.53 6.60 2.36
CA ASP A 232 -13.22 7.43 1.36
C ASP A 232 -12.27 8.26 0.51
N LEU A 233 -11.25 8.87 1.12
CA LEU A 233 -10.23 9.64 0.38
C LEU A 233 -9.39 8.74 -0.52
N TYR A 234 -9.07 7.51 -0.11
CA TYR A 234 -8.40 6.55 -0.99
C TYR A 234 -9.30 6.17 -2.19
N LYS A 235 -10.58 5.91 -1.95
CA LYS A 235 -11.57 5.66 -3.01
C LYS A 235 -11.70 6.87 -3.95
N GLU A 236 -11.69 8.10 -3.43
CA GLU A 236 -11.68 9.33 -4.22
C GLU A 236 -10.39 9.47 -5.04
N PHE A 237 -9.23 9.17 -4.44
CA PHE A 237 -7.95 9.17 -5.13
C PHE A 237 -7.93 8.19 -6.31
N TYR A 238 -8.49 6.99 -6.12
CA TYR A 238 -8.60 6.01 -7.19
C TYR A 238 -9.57 6.44 -8.29
N GLN A 239 -10.61 7.21 -7.97
CA GLN A 239 -11.53 7.74 -8.97
C GLN A 239 -10.87 8.74 -9.93
N LEU A 240 -9.72 9.32 -9.56
CA LEU A 240 -8.93 10.16 -10.47
C LEU A 240 -8.53 9.40 -11.75
N PHE A 241 -8.36 8.07 -11.67
CA PHE A 241 -8.08 7.20 -12.83
C PHE A 241 -9.32 6.92 -13.68
N SER A 242 -10.51 6.87 -13.07
CA SER A 242 -11.74 6.52 -13.77
C SER A 242 -12.32 7.67 -14.61
N ARG A 243 -12.18 8.91 -14.12
CA ARG A 243 -13.03 10.03 -14.54
C ARG A 243 -12.47 10.92 -15.62
N ASN A 244 -11.19 10.80 -15.94
CA ASN A 244 -10.51 11.87 -16.64
C ASN A 244 -9.70 11.34 -17.83
N ASP A 245 -9.86 12.02 -18.96
CA ASP A 245 -8.90 12.04 -20.07
C ASP A 245 -7.69 12.91 -19.72
N TYR A 246 -7.51 13.25 -18.44
CA TYR A 246 -6.50 14.16 -17.94
C TYR A 246 -5.94 13.68 -16.60
N LEU A 247 -4.62 13.74 -16.45
CA LEU A 247 -3.95 13.57 -15.17
C LEU A 247 -3.38 14.90 -14.66
N PRO A 248 -3.29 15.09 -13.33
CA PRO A 248 -2.77 16.33 -12.75
C PRO A 248 -1.25 16.52 -12.93
N MET A 249 -0.55 15.52 -13.49
CA MET A 249 0.91 15.46 -13.67
C MET A 249 1.26 14.35 -14.68
N SER A 250 2.56 14.21 -15.00
CA SER A 250 3.01 13.19 -15.95
C SER A 250 2.65 11.77 -15.48
N PRO A 251 2.37 10.83 -16.40
CA PRO A 251 2.22 9.40 -16.10
C PRO A 251 3.18 8.87 -15.05
N LYS A 252 4.48 9.07 -15.29
CA LYS A 252 5.54 8.56 -14.44
C LYS A 252 5.48 9.18 -13.05
N SER A 253 5.37 10.50 -12.95
CA SER A 253 5.25 11.17 -11.64
C SER A 253 3.98 10.74 -10.89
N PHE A 254 2.86 10.56 -11.60
CA PHE A 254 1.60 10.11 -11.02
C PHE A 254 1.70 8.68 -10.49
N GLN A 255 2.38 7.79 -11.21
CA GLN A 255 2.64 6.43 -10.78
C GLN A 255 3.43 6.40 -9.46
N HIS A 256 4.47 7.24 -9.35
CA HIS A 256 5.29 7.31 -8.15
C HIS A 256 4.50 7.85 -6.94
N LEU A 257 3.71 8.90 -7.17
CA LEU A 257 2.75 9.40 -6.18
C LEU A 257 1.78 8.30 -5.74
N PHE A 258 1.22 7.57 -6.70
CA PHE A 258 0.25 6.51 -6.48
C PHE A 258 0.82 5.38 -5.61
N SER A 259 2.03 4.92 -5.92
CA SER A 259 2.75 3.93 -5.10
C SER A 259 2.92 4.40 -3.66
N LEU A 260 3.41 5.64 -3.44
CA LEU A 260 3.60 6.17 -2.10
C LEU A 260 2.28 6.28 -1.32
N VAL A 261 1.21 6.74 -1.97
CA VAL A 261 -0.12 6.83 -1.35
C VAL A 261 -0.60 5.44 -0.93
N ASN A 262 -0.48 4.43 -1.78
CA ASN A 262 -0.83 3.05 -1.45
C ASN A 262 0.00 2.48 -0.30
N LEU A 263 1.32 2.70 -0.31
CA LEU A 263 2.21 2.28 0.78
C LEU A 263 1.89 2.97 2.11
N SER A 264 1.40 4.21 2.07
CA SER A 264 1.02 4.97 3.26
C SER A 264 -0.24 4.44 3.95
N TYR A 265 -1.04 3.59 3.28
CA TYR A 265 -2.30 3.07 3.83
C TYR A 265 -2.07 1.98 4.88
N VAL A 266 -1.04 1.14 4.69
CA VAL A 266 -0.86 -0.12 5.44
C VAL A 266 -0.79 0.12 6.95
N ASP A 267 0.00 1.10 7.38
CA ASP A 267 0.17 1.47 8.79
C ASP A 267 -0.29 2.89 9.12
N LEU A 268 -0.91 3.58 8.16
CA LEU A 268 -1.38 4.97 8.26
C LEU A 268 -0.28 5.96 8.67
N LEU A 269 0.98 5.65 8.34
CA LEU A 269 2.18 6.42 8.66
C LEU A 269 2.33 6.67 10.17
N ASP A 270 1.86 5.74 11.01
CA ASP A 270 1.73 5.86 12.47
C ASP A 270 0.94 7.08 13.00
N ALA A 271 0.26 7.80 12.09
CA ALA A 271 -0.37 9.08 12.39
C ALA A 271 -1.59 9.32 11.50
N PRO A 272 -2.72 8.62 11.75
CA PRO A 272 -3.90 8.67 10.88
C PRO A 272 -4.47 10.08 10.71
N LYS A 273 -4.41 10.93 11.75
CA LYS A 273 -4.83 12.35 11.64
C LYS A 273 -3.94 13.15 10.69
N TYR A 274 -2.65 12.84 10.64
CA TYR A 274 -1.69 13.48 9.75
C TYR A 274 -1.92 13.02 8.31
N LEU A 275 -2.06 11.70 8.10
CA LEU A 275 -2.40 11.13 6.80
C LEU A 275 -3.69 11.75 6.27
N ASN A 276 -4.77 11.76 7.07
CA ASN A 276 -6.06 12.29 6.66
C ASN A 276 -5.99 13.75 6.18
N ARG A 277 -5.34 14.61 6.97
CA ARG A 277 -5.21 16.04 6.63
C ARG A 277 -4.43 16.24 5.33
N ASN A 278 -3.32 15.53 5.17
CA ASN A 278 -2.44 15.72 4.02
C ASN A 278 -2.97 15.04 2.76
N LEU A 279 -3.70 13.93 2.90
CA LEU A 279 -4.40 13.28 1.80
C LEU A 279 -5.57 14.14 1.30
N LYS A 280 -6.38 14.74 2.21
CA LYS A 280 -7.40 15.74 1.83
C LYS A 280 -6.80 16.90 1.05
N ARG A 281 -5.66 17.44 1.54
CA ARG A 281 -4.96 18.53 0.87
C ARG A 281 -4.46 18.11 -0.50
N LEU A 282 -3.80 16.95 -0.59
CA LEU A 282 -3.32 16.38 -1.85
C LEU A 282 -4.47 16.27 -2.85
N LEU A 283 -5.58 15.61 -2.48
CA LEU A 283 -6.74 15.43 -3.35
C LEU A 283 -7.34 16.73 -3.85
N ARG A 284 -7.51 17.71 -2.96
CA ARG A 284 -7.99 19.03 -3.35
C ARG A 284 -7.06 19.65 -4.39
N ASP A 285 -5.75 19.66 -4.13
CA ASP A 285 -4.76 20.25 -5.02
C ASP A 285 -4.70 19.50 -6.39
N LEU A 286 -4.89 18.17 -6.41
CA LEU A 286 -4.98 17.37 -7.65
C LEU A 286 -6.27 17.64 -8.43
N ASN A 287 -7.41 17.70 -7.76
CA ASN A 287 -8.71 17.99 -8.39
C ASN A 287 -8.75 19.43 -8.94
N GLU A 288 -8.19 20.41 -8.22
CA GLU A 288 -8.08 21.80 -8.70
C GLU A 288 -7.31 21.86 -10.03
N LYS A 289 -6.22 21.09 -10.16
CA LYS A 289 -5.44 20.99 -11.40
C LYS A 289 -6.22 20.39 -12.55
N ILE A 290 -6.87 19.25 -12.32
CA ILE A 290 -7.72 18.59 -13.31
C ILE A 290 -8.83 19.54 -13.79
N ASN A 291 -9.52 20.19 -12.86
CA ASN A 291 -10.62 21.12 -13.16
C ASN A 291 -10.18 22.38 -13.93
N GLN A 292 -8.92 22.79 -13.78
CA GLN A 292 -8.35 23.92 -14.52
C GLN A 292 -7.82 23.53 -15.90
N GLY A 293 -7.84 22.24 -16.26
CA GLY A 293 -7.15 21.72 -17.46
C GLY A 293 -5.62 21.81 -17.34
N ASN A 294 -5.10 22.06 -16.15
CA ASN A 294 -3.67 22.16 -15.86
C ASN A 294 -3.14 20.76 -15.53
N GLY A 295 -2.86 19.99 -16.59
CA GLY A 295 -2.46 18.59 -16.46
C GLY A 295 -1.93 18.01 -17.76
N TYR A 296 -1.82 16.69 -17.78
CA TYR A 296 -1.41 15.89 -18.92
C TYR A 296 -2.64 15.27 -19.56
N ASP A 297 -2.83 15.54 -20.84
CA ASP A 297 -3.85 14.87 -21.65
C ASP A 297 -3.49 13.39 -21.80
N ILE A 298 -4.41 12.54 -21.39
CA ILE A 298 -4.31 11.08 -21.44
C ILE A 298 -5.48 10.47 -22.22
N SER A 299 -6.18 11.24 -23.05
CA SER A 299 -7.34 10.78 -23.82
C SER A 299 -7.05 9.57 -24.71
N ASN A 300 -5.80 9.44 -25.16
CA ASN A 300 -5.34 8.37 -26.04
C ASN A 300 -4.60 7.26 -25.28
N SER A 301 -4.61 7.34 -23.95
CA SER A 301 -3.82 6.45 -23.12
C SER A 301 -4.62 5.28 -22.60
N LEU A 302 -3.97 4.11 -22.55
CA LEU A 302 -4.59 2.89 -22.05
C LEU A 302 -4.54 2.80 -20.52
N LYS A 303 -5.65 2.41 -19.90
CA LYS A 303 -5.79 2.14 -18.48
C LYS A 303 -5.59 0.65 -18.24
N LEU A 304 -4.41 0.27 -17.78
CA LEU A 304 -4.08 -1.11 -17.47
C LEU A 304 -4.23 -1.37 -15.97
N LEU A 305 -4.69 -2.56 -15.63
CA LEU A 305 -4.81 -3.01 -14.24
C LEU A 305 -3.83 -4.14 -13.95
N LEU A 306 -2.93 -3.97 -12.98
CA LEU A 306 -2.03 -5.02 -12.49
C LEU A 306 -2.65 -5.75 -11.29
N LEU A 307 -2.76 -7.08 -11.38
CA LEU A 307 -3.36 -7.94 -10.35
C LEU A 307 -2.58 -9.24 -10.12
N PRO A 308 -2.28 -9.62 -8.87
CA PRO A 308 -2.20 -8.77 -7.68
C PRO A 308 -0.93 -7.90 -7.69
N SER A 309 -0.93 -6.79 -6.96
CA SER A 309 0.32 -6.09 -6.59
C SER A 309 0.86 -6.54 -5.24
N PHE A 310 -0.01 -7.06 -4.37
CA PHE A 310 0.37 -7.59 -3.08
C PHE A 310 1.15 -8.87 -3.27
N GLY A 311 2.27 -9.00 -2.57
CA GLY A 311 3.23 -10.06 -2.81
C GLY A 311 4.37 -9.63 -3.72
N GLY A 312 4.29 -8.44 -4.32
CA GLY A 312 5.35 -7.78 -5.07
C GLY A 312 5.07 -7.71 -6.57
N TYR A 313 5.61 -6.67 -7.18
CA TYR A 313 5.60 -6.42 -8.61
C TYR A 313 6.87 -5.62 -8.96
N ASP A 314 7.19 -5.52 -10.24
CA ASP A 314 8.31 -4.69 -10.68
C ASP A 314 7.84 -3.27 -11.00
N GLY A 315 8.43 -2.26 -10.36
CA GLY A 315 8.08 -0.85 -10.62
C GLY A 315 8.42 -0.39 -12.03
N GLU A 316 9.45 -0.98 -12.66
CA GLU A 316 9.88 -0.62 -14.02
C GLU A 316 8.81 -0.98 -15.07
N LEU A 317 7.93 -1.94 -14.77
CA LEU A 317 6.75 -2.24 -15.58
C LEU A 317 5.83 -1.03 -15.74
N CYS A 318 5.66 -0.24 -14.66
CA CYS A 318 4.80 0.92 -14.69
C CYS A 318 5.45 2.08 -15.45
N ASP A 319 6.77 2.25 -15.30
CA ASP A 319 7.55 3.23 -16.07
C ASP A 319 7.52 2.92 -17.57
N PHE A 320 7.72 1.66 -17.94
CA PHE A 320 7.68 1.22 -19.33
C PHE A 320 6.28 1.39 -19.94
N ALA A 321 5.22 1.07 -19.20
CA ALA A 321 3.85 1.31 -19.66
C ALA A 321 3.62 2.82 -19.92
N ALA A 322 4.05 3.67 -18.99
CA ALA A 322 3.97 5.12 -19.11
C ALA A 322 4.69 5.68 -20.35
N GLU A 323 5.83 5.11 -20.72
CA GLU A 323 6.58 5.45 -21.94
C GLU A 323 5.86 5.05 -23.24
N ASN A 324 4.84 4.18 -23.15
CA ASN A 324 4.06 3.65 -24.27
C ASN A 324 2.57 4.07 -24.20
N ASP A 325 2.31 5.25 -23.64
CA ASP A 325 0.98 5.84 -23.40
C ASP A 325 0.00 4.89 -22.68
N ALA A 326 0.48 4.14 -21.70
CA ALA A 326 -0.34 3.31 -20.84
C ALA A 326 -0.07 3.60 -19.36
N TYR A 327 -1.07 3.39 -18.51
CA TYR A 327 -1.00 3.72 -17.08
C TYR A 327 -1.41 2.50 -16.30
N VAL A 328 -0.62 2.14 -15.29
CA VAL A 328 -0.84 0.92 -14.53
C VAL A 328 -1.45 1.25 -13.17
N PHE A 329 -2.71 0.89 -13.02
CA PHE A 329 -3.39 0.91 -11.74
C PHE A 329 -3.11 -0.39 -10.97
N PHE A 330 -2.96 -0.26 -9.65
CA PHE A 330 -2.95 -1.41 -8.74
C PHE A 330 -3.47 -1.00 -7.36
N SER A 331 -4.37 -1.80 -6.78
CA SER A 331 -4.84 -1.60 -5.41
C SER A 331 -5.46 -2.88 -4.85
N ASP A 332 -4.68 -3.63 -4.10
CA ASP A 332 -5.19 -4.84 -3.44
C ASP A 332 -6.17 -4.50 -2.31
N TRP A 333 -6.00 -3.34 -1.68
CA TRP A 333 -6.84 -2.89 -0.57
C TRP A 333 -8.31 -2.71 -0.96
N TRP A 334 -8.59 -2.37 -2.23
CA TRP A 334 -9.96 -2.25 -2.70
C TRP A 334 -10.60 -3.63 -2.83
N PHE A 335 -10.03 -4.53 -3.63
CA PHE A 335 -10.67 -5.81 -3.92
C PHE A 335 -10.64 -6.78 -2.72
N TRP A 336 -9.79 -6.55 -1.71
CA TRP A 336 -9.88 -7.23 -0.42
C TRP A 336 -10.88 -6.61 0.56
N GLN A 337 -11.69 -5.66 0.10
CA GLN A 337 -12.68 -4.92 0.91
C GLN A 337 -12.08 -4.21 2.14
N MET A 338 -10.76 -4.02 2.20
CA MET A 338 -10.09 -3.32 3.30
C MET A 338 -10.34 -1.80 3.28
N LEU A 339 -10.94 -1.29 2.20
CA LEU A 339 -11.45 0.08 2.08
C LEU A 339 -12.95 0.20 2.39
N GLU A 340 -13.62 -0.87 2.80
CA GLU A 340 -15.00 -0.80 3.26
C GLU A 340 -15.11 -0.26 4.68
N HIS A 341 -16.23 0.42 4.95
CA HIS A 341 -16.45 1.07 6.23
C HIS A 341 -16.66 0.06 7.35
N VAL A 342 -16.14 0.38 8.52
CA VAL A 342 -16.57 -0.27 9.78
C VAL A 342 -17.70 0.56 10.35
N LYS A 343 -18.76 -0.08 10.84
CA LYS A 343 -19.90 0.64 11.47
C LYS A 343 -19.42 1.47 12.66
N GLU A 344 -19.96 2.68 12.78
CA GLU A 344 -19.50 3.69 13.76
C GLU A 344 -20.25 3.69 15.09
N SER A 345 -21.27 2.84 15.21
CA SER A 345 -22.20 2.77 16.35
C SER A 345 -22.47 1.32 16.74
N GLY A 346 -22.91 1.12 17.98
CA GLY A 346 -23.17 -0.21 18.52
C GLY A 346 -21.91 -0.85 19.11
N ASP A 347 -21.93 -2.17 19.24
CA ASP A 347 -20.80 -2.95 19.73
C ASP A 347 -19.65 -2.91 18.73
N TRP A 348 -18.50 -2.38 19.18
CA TRP A 348 -17.34 -2.21 18.32
C TRP A 348 -16.64 -3.54 18.00
N ILE A 349 -16.73 -4.56 18.87
CA ILE A 349 -16.17 -5.89 18.62
C ILE A 349 -16.97 -6.54 17.49
N GLU A 350 -18.28 -6.54 17.62
CA GLU A 350 -19.21 -7.03 16.60
C GLU A 350 -19.00 -6.34 15.23
N ASN A 351 -18.82 -5.02 15.24
CA ASN A 351 -18.55 -4.27 14.01
C ASN A 351 -17.23 -4.66 13.33
N GLN A 352 -16.19 -4.95 14.13
CA GLN A 352 -14.90 -5.41 13.64
C GLN A 352 -14.96 -6.87 13.18
N THR A 353 -15.75 -7.71 13.85
CA THR A 353 -16.04 -9.07 13.42
C THR A 353 -16.64 -9.12 12.03
N GLU A 354 -17.68 -8.32 11.78
CA GLU A 354 -18.30 -8.23 10.44
C GLU A 354 -17.31 -7.71 9.39
N PHE A 355 -16.50 -6.71 9.74
CA PHE A 355 -15.47 -6.20 8.84
C PHE A 355 -14.42 -7.26 8.48
N CYS A 356 -13.85 -7.94 9.47
CA CYS A 356 -12.87 -9.01 9.27
C CYS A 356 -13.44 -10.18 8.45
N LEU A 357 -14.68 -10.59 8.70
CA LEU A 357 -15.35 -11.62 7.91
C LEU A 357 -15.57 -11.19 6.45
N ASN A 358 -15.92 -9.92 6.20
CA ASN A 358 -16.06 -9.40 4.83
C ASN A 358 -14.71 -9.41 4.10
N VAL A 359 -13.65 -8.95 4.77
CA VAL A 359 -12.29 -8.97 4.24
C VAL A 359 -11.86 -10.40 3.91
N GLU A 360 -12.03 -11.38 4.81
CA GLU A 360 -11.61 -12.75 4.51
C GLU A 360 -12.43 -13.36 3.36
N GLN A 361 -13.74 -13.10 3.33
CA GLN A 361 -14.60 -13.62 2.27
C GLN A 361 -14.30 -13.08 0.89
N SER A 362 -13.81 -11.85 0.76
CA SER A 362 -13.56 -11.25 -0.55
C SER A 362 -12.48 -11.99 -1.34
N TRP A 363 -11.67 -12.83 -0.67
CA TRP A 363 -10.62 -13.61 -1.31
C TRP A 363 -10.58 -15.08 -0.88
N ALA A 364 -11.47 -15.53 -0.01
CA ALA A 364 -11.61 -16.92 0.45
C ALA A 364 -11.65 -17.95 -0.68
N TYR A 365 -12.30 -17.62 -1.79
CA TYR A 365 -12.40 -18.45 -2.99
C TYR A 365 -11.92 -17.70 -4.23
N SER A 366 -11.36 -18.44 -5.20
CA SER A 366 -10.87 -17.85 -6.45
C SER A 366 -11.97 -17.10 -7.21
N GLU A 367 -13.18 -17.65 -7.26
CA GLU A 367 -14.33 -16.99 -7.91
C GLU A 367 -14.71 -15.69 -7.20
N SER A 368 -14.76 -15.70 -5.87
CA SER A 368 -15.06 -14.50 -5.07
C SER A 368 -14.04 -13.39 -5.32
N LEU A 369 -12.75 -13.74 -5.34
CA LEU A 369 -11.68 -12.78 -5.67
C LEU A 369 -11.83 -12.22 -7.09
N VAL A 370 -12.11 -13.09 -8.07
CA VAL A 370 -12.34 -12.67 -9.46
C VAL A 370 -13.56 -11.76 -9.57
N ASP A 371 -14.63 -12.01 -8.82
CA ASP A 371 -15.80 -11.11 -8.80
C ASP A 371 -15.41 -9.71 -8.35
N GLN A 372 -14.59 -9.58 -7.29
CA GLN A 372 -14.09 -8.28 -6.83
C GLN A 372 -13.26 -7.56 -7.92
N TRP A 373 -12.40 -8.30 -8.62
CA TRP A 373 -11.62 -7.74 -9.72
C TRP A 373 -12.49 -7.29 -10.89
N ILE A 374 -13.47 -8.10 -11.30
CA ILE A 374 -14.38 -7.78 -12.40
C ILE A 374 -15.26 -6.56 -12.07
N GLU A 375 -15.72 -6.44 -10.82
CA GLU A 375 -16.46 -5.24 -10.38
C GLU A 375 -15.60 -3.98 -10.49
N MET A 376 -14.34 -4.03 -10.04
CA MET A 376 -13.41 -2.91 -10.15
C MET A 376 -13.11 -2.57 -11.61
N ILE A 377 -12.90 -3.57 -12.46
CA ILE A 377 -12.64 -3.38 -13.90
C ILE A 377 -13.78 -2.64 -14.58
N LYS A 378 -15.02 -3.05 -14.32
CA LYS A 378 -16.20 -2.37 -14.86
C LYS A 378 -16.38 -0.97 -14.30
N LYS A 379 -16.10 -0.77 -13.01
CA LYS A 379 -16.30 0.51 -12.33
C LYS A 379 -15.30 1.58 -12.77
N ILE A 380 -14.05 1.20 -13.00
CA ILE A 380 -12.99 2.14 -13.42
C ILE A 380 -12.91 2.24 -14.95
N GLY A 381 -13.28 1.18 -15.67
CA GLY A 381 -13.15 1.12 -17.13
C GLY A 381 -11.71 0.89 -17.56
N PHE A 382 -11.11 -0.23 -17.12
CA PHE A 382 -9.77 -0.62 -17.58
C PHE A 382 -9.83 -1.25 -18.98
N ASP A 383 -8.85 -0.89 -19.81
CA ASP A 383 -8.71 -1.37 -21.18
C ASP A 383 -7.99 -2.71 -21.26
N GLY A 384 -7.22 -3.08 -20.23
CA GLY A 384 -6.51 -4.35 -20.19
C GLY A 384 -6.06 -4.74 -18.79
N VAL A 385 -5.72 -6.03 -18.63
CA VAL A 385 -5.26 -6.60 -17.36
C VAL A 385 -3.88 -7.22 -17.52
N ILE A 386 -3.00 -6.91 -16.57
CA ILE A 386 -1.70 -7.55 -16.37
C ILE A 386 -1.86 -8.47 -15.17
N PHE A 387 -2.01 -9.77 -15.42
CA PHE A 387 -2.02 -10.76 -14.35
C PHE A 387 -0.58 -11.06 -13.92
N ASN A 388 -0.25 -10.67 -12.70
CA ASN A 388 1.06 -10.81 -12.10
C ASN A 388 1.15 -12.15 -11.35
N ASP A 389 1.61 -13.20 -12.03
CA ASP A 389 1.83 -14.51 -11.43
C ASP A 389 3.06 -14.48 -10.51
N ILE A 390 2.79 -14.32 -9.21
CA ILE A 390 3.83 -14.25 -8.18
C ILE A 390 4.31 -15.65 -7.85
N THR A 391 5.62 -15.86 -8.00
CA THR A 391 6.29 -17.13 -7.69
C THR A 391 5.97 -17.55 -6.25
N GLY A 392 5.48 -18.78 -6.10
CA GLY A 392 5.11 -19.32 -4.79
C GLY A 392 3.72 -18.92 -4.28
N CYS A 393 2.90 -18.22 -5.07
CA CYS A 393 1.57 -17.74 -4.68
C CYS A 393 0.42 -18.63 -5.15
N ASN A 394 0.30 -19.83 -4.58
CA ASN A 394 -0.76 -20.78 -5.01
C ASN A 394 -2.19 -20.26 -4.80
N ALA A 395 -2.40 -19.39 -3.80
CA ALA A 395 -3.73 -18.85 -3.49
C ALA A 395 -4.28 -17.94 -4.59
N ILE A 396 -3.41 -17.23 -5.30
CA ILE A 396 -3.81 -16.26 -6.32
C ILE A 396 -3.66 -16.82 -7.73
N SER A 397 -2.61 -17.61 -8.03
CA SER A 397 -2.43 -18.20 -9.37
C SER A 397 -3.62 -19.08 -9.79
N ALA A 398 -4.31 -19.71 -8.83
CA ALA A 398 -5.55 -20.46 -9.08
C ALA A 398 -6.72 -19.59 -9.58
N ALA A 399 -6.70 -18.28 -9.33
CA ALA A 399 -7.72 -17.34 -9.79
C ALA A 399 -7.54 -16.93 -11.25
N GLU A 400 -6.35 -17.11 -11.84
CA GLU A 400 -6.06 -16.71 -13.23
C GLU A 400 -7.02 -17.37 -14.23
N PHE A 401 -7.27 -18.66 -14.05
CA PHE A 401 -8.15 -19.44 -14.94
C PHE A 401 -9.55 -18.81 -15.03
N HIS A 402 -10.16 -18.56 -13.87
CA HIS A 402 -11.48 -17.94 -13.76
C HIS A 402 -11.46 -16.49 -14.25
N LEU A 403 -10.40 -15.74 -13.95
CA LEU A 403 -10.26 -14.36 -14.42
C LEU A 403 -10.25 -14.29 -15.95
N ARG A 404 -9.45 -15.15 -16.61
CA ARG A 404 -9.33 -15.18 -18.07
C ARG A 404 -10.67 -15.44 -18.76
N GLU A 405 -11.46 -16.36 -18.22
CA GLU A 405 -12.81 -16.65 -18.72
C GLU A 405 -13.73 -15.43 -18.58
N ARG A 406 -13.74 -14.80 -17.39
CA ARG A 406 -14.61 -13.67 -17.10
C ARG A 406 -14.24 -12.42 -17.89
N LEU A 407 -12.95 -12.16 -18.11
CA LEU A 407 -12.46 -11.06 -18.93
C LEU A 407 -12.83 -11.22 -20.40
N ARG A 408 -12.73 -12.46 -20.94
CA ARG A 408 -13.19 -12.76 -22.30
C ARG A 408 -14.67 -12.42 -22.50
N ASN A 409 -15.51 -12.73 -21.50
CA ASN A 409 -16.94 -12.45 -21.55
C ASN A 409 -17.28 -10.95 -21.55
N ILE A 410 -16.39 -10.10 -21.03
CA ILE A 410 -16.57 -8.64 -21.02
C ILE A 410 -15.68 -7.93 -22.05
N GLY A 411 -14.96 -8.67 -22.89
CA GLY A 411 -14.12 -8.12 -23.95
C GLY A 411 -12.85 -7.42 -23.49
N VAL A 412 -12.34 -7.70 -22.29
CA VAL A 412 -11.11 -7.08 -21.77
C VAL A 412 -9.92 -8.02 -22.01
N PRO A 413 -8.88 -7.61 -22.75
CA PRO A 413 -7.68 -8.43 -22.97
C PRO A 413 -6.81 -8.54 -21.70
N MET A 414 -6.06 -9.65 -21.63
CA MET A 414 -5.18 -9.93 -20.49
C MET A 414 -3.88 -10.61 -20.92
N VAL A 415 -2.76 -10.16 -20.37
CA VAL A 415 -1.47 -10.87 -20.41
C VAL A 415 -1.08 -11.33 -19.01
N THR A 416 -0.31 -12.41 -18.96
CA THR A 416 0.25 -12.93 -17.70
C THR A 416 1.73 -12.64 -17.65
N THR A 417 2.21 -12.00 -16.58
CA THR A 417 3.62 -11.80 -16.28
C THR A 417 4.03 -12.70 -15.12
N THR A 418 5.30 -13.07 -15.03
CA THR A 418 5.82 -13.85 -13.88
C THR A 418 6.71 -12.95 -13.04
N PHE A 419 6.43 -12.88 -11.74
CA PHE A 419 7.23 -12.12 -10.79
C PHE A 419 7.88 -13.04 -9.76
N ASN A 420 9.17 -12.86 -9.53
CA ASN A 420 9.92 -13.57 -8.50
C ASN A 420 10.66 -12.60 -7.58
N ASN A 421 11.38 -11.65 -8.18
CA ASN A 421 12.09 -10.60 -7.47
C ASN A 421 12.11 -9.30 -8.29
N ILE A 422 12.37 -8.18 -7.64
CA ILE A 422 12.49 -6.87 -8.29
C ILE A 422 13.77 -6.84 -9.13
N GLY A 423 13.64 -6.46 -10.39
CA GLY A 423 14.72 -6.38 -11.39
C GLY A 423 14.95 -7.66 -12.18
N GLU A 424 14.18 -8.72 -11.93
CA GLU A 424 14.29 -9.99 -12.66
C GLU A 424 13.37 -10.02 -13.89
N ASN A 425 13.85 -10.59 -15.00
CA ASN A 425 13.09 -10.83 -16.24
C ASN A 425 12.44 -9.57 -16.87
N LEU A 426 12.97 -8.38 -16.60
CA LEU A 426 12.44 -7.09 -17.07
C LEU A 426 12.15 -7.04 -18.57
N GLU A 427 13.06 -7.52 -19.43
CA GLU A 427 12.87 -7.51 -20.88
C GLU A 427 11.68 -8.39 -21.33
N GLN A 428 11.45 -9.51 -20.63
CA GLN A 428 10.29 -10.36 -20.88
C GLN A 428 9.00 -9.65 -20.43
N LEU A 429 9.03 -8.97 -19.27
CA LEU A 429 7.90 -8.19 -18.77
C LEU A 429 7.51 -7.09 -19.77
N LYS A 430 8.50 -6.30 -20.23
CA LYS A 430 8.34 -5.24 -21.24
C LYS A 430 7.70 -5.76 -22.53
N THR A 431 8.19 -6.89 -23.04
CA THR A 431 7.65 -7.51 -24.25
C THR A 431 6.17 -7.88 -24.10
N ARG A 432 5.78 -8.43 -22.94
CA ARG A 432 4.39 -8.82 -22.67
C ARG A 432 3.44 -7.63 -22.54
N ILE A 433 3.90 -6.55 -21.89
CA ILE A 433 3.11 -5.32 -21.78
C ILE A 433 2.93 -4.70 -23.16
N MET A 434 3.99 -4.64 -23.97
CA MET A 434 3.91 -4.12 -25.34
C MET A 434 2.89 -4.88 -26.16
N ALA A 435 2.93 -6.22 -26.12
CA ALA A 435 1.96 -7.05 -26.82
C ALA A 435 0.51 -6.79 -26.36
N LEU A 436 0.29 -6.53 -25.06
CA LEU A 436 -1.04 -6.14 -24.56
C LEU A 436 -1.47 -4.79 -25.13
N ILE A 437 -0.58 -3.79 -25.11
CA ILE A 437 -0.85 -2.45 -25.63
C ILE A 437 -1.19 -2.50 -27.13
N GLU A 438 -0.44 -3.26 -27.91
CA GLU A 438 -0.70 -3.49 -29.34
C GLU A 438 -2.06 -4.15 -29.53
N THR A 439 -2.37 -5.22 -28.79
CA THR A 439 -3.65 -5.94 -28.87
C THR A 439 -4.87 -5.06 -28.57
N ILE A 440 -4.74 -4.08 -27.67
CA ILE A 440 -5.83 -3.15 -27.32
C ILE A 440 -6.04 -2.08 -28.39
N ARG A 441 -4.96 -1.70 -29.08
CA ARG A 441 -4.98 -0.63 -30.10
C ARG A 441 -5.41 -1.12 -31.48
N GLU A 442 -5.31 -2.42 -31.75
CA GLU A 442 -5.90 -3.09 -32.91
C GLU A 442 -7.43 -3.19 -32.80
#